data_AF-A0A0M1J8D5-F1
#
_entry.id   AF-A0A0M1J8D5-F1
#
_cell.length_a   1.000
_cell.length_b   1.000
_cell.length_c   1.000
_cell.angle_alpha   90.00
_cell.angle_beta   90.00
_cell.angle_gamma   90.00
#
_symmetry.space_group_name_H-M   'P 1'
#
loop_
_entity.id
_entity.type
_entity.pdbx_description
1 polymer ?
#
loop_
_entity_poly.entity_id
_entity_poly.type
_entity_poly.pdbx_seq_one_letter_code
_entity_poly.pdbx_strand_id
1 'polypeptide(L)'
;MANPETLPTQIQELIEVLLAEIPLLEEPLAALLEAEIAAQDQNEPPKERASLCEVYADSLDRFGDASGSLGFTGLQQITTWLRDNIVLLVDIPHPLNTTQMDLLGSWSGYAGAYLSMPYDSDICQEFVTWLQAQDWPKPIDKSQAEAIGALLLTPDFTSFLNDIPVNNRLKTATAEHVSLELPADVQPELLDALLQELPEQSQTFAASMQNVITGGSMDDLNVAKRTAHTLKGAANTVGIKGVANLTHNLEDILDVLYAEQKLPTPELANTLMEASDCLEIMSEALCGLGPPPDSAQEVLQAILDWANKFDEFGGLPPEFNSSQPASVTDNGQATSSSNVHHQTSQDANNQTKNNQNIV
;
A
#
# COMPACT_ATOMS: atom_id res chain seq x y z
N MET A 1 -21.20 -10.26 2.07
CA MET A 1 -21.33 -8.88 2.58
C MET A 1 -19.92 -8.48 2.98
N ALA A 2 -19.27 -7.64 2.19
CA ALA A 2 -17.89 -7.22 2.45
C ALA A 2 -17.81 -6.51 3.81
N ASN A 3 -16.74 -6.75 4.55
CA ASN A 3 -16.46 -6.02 5.78
C ASN A 3 -16.28 -4.53 5.40
N PRO A 4 -17.06 -3.58 5.96
CA PRO A 4 -16.91 -2.16 5.65
C PRO A 4 -15.53 -1.57 6.00
N GLU A 5 -14.68 -2.33 6.70
CA GLU A 5 -13.33 -1.91 7.11
C GLU A 5 -12.23 -2.18 6.07
N THR A 6 -12.50 -2.96 5.01
CA THR A 6 -11.46 -3.29 4.02
C THR A 6 -11.93 -2.92 2.61
N LEU A 7 -11.37 -1.82 2.09
CA LEU A 7 -11.55 -1.41 0.70
C LEU A 7 -11.00 -2.48 -0.26
N PRO A 8 -11.61 -2.70 -1.45
CA PRO A 8 -11.03 -3.57 -2.46
C PRO A 8 -9.61 -3.15 -2.85
N THR A 9 -8.72 -4.09 -3.18
CA THR A 9 -7.31 -3.80 -3.54
C THR A 9 -7.20 -2.76 -4.64
N GLN A 10 -8.05 -2.80 -5.67
CA GLN A 10 -8.04 -1.82 -6.76
C GLN A 10 -8.30 -0.39 -6.26
N ILE A 11 -9.12 -0.24 -5.21
CA ILE A 11 -9.38 1.07 -4.59
C ILE A 11 -8.20 1.50 -3.71
N GLN A 12 -7.52 0.55 -3.07
CA GLN A 12 -6.30 0.84 -2.30
C GLN A 12 -5.17 1.36 -3.19
N GLU A 13 -4.94 0.74 -4.35
CA GLU A 13 -3.93 1.20 -5.33
C GLU A 13 -4.23 2.63 -5.82
N LEU A 14 -5.50 2.96 -6.04
CA LEU A 14 -5.90 4.30 -6.44
C LEU A 14 -5.73 5.33 -5.34
N ILE A 15 -6.01 4.94 -4.10
CA ILE A 15 -5.72 5.77 -2.92
C ILE A 15 -4.21 6.05 -2.87
N GLU A 16 -3.36 5.06 -3.12
CA GLU A 16 -1.91 5.25 -3.19
C GLU A 16 -1.51 6.23 -4.29
N VAL A 17 -2.13 6.17 -5.48
CA VAL A 17 -1.93 7.16 -6.54
C VAL A 17 -2.31 8.56 -6.07
N LEU A 18 -3.50 8.74 -5.47
CA LEU A 18 -3.90 10.06 -4.95
C LEU A 18 -2.98 10.54 -3.81
N LEU A 19 -2.54 9.65 -2.93
CA LEU A 19 -1.59 9.98 -1.86
C LEU A 19 -0.23 10.42 -2.42
N ALA A 20 0.23 9.81 -3.51
CA ALA A 20 1.47 10.18 -4.19
C ALA A 20 1.38 11.54 -4.90
N GLU A 21 0.19 11.98 -5.29
CA GLU A 21 -0.05 13.29 -5.90
C GLU A 21 -0.06 14.44 -4.87
N ILE A 22 -0.43 14.18 -3.61
CA ILE A 22 -0.51 15.25 -2.58
C ILE A 22 0.82 16.03 -2.42
N PRO A 23 2.01 15.38 -2.32
CA PRO A 23 3.28 16.10 -2.26
C PRO A 23 3.56 17.00 -3.48
N LEU A 24 3.04 16.67 -4.66
CA LEU A 24 3.21 17.49 -5.87
C LEU A 24 2.43 18.81 -5.78
N LEU A 25 1.39 18.86 -4.94
CA LEU A 25 0.63 20.07 -4.65
C LEU A 25 1.33 21.00 -3.65
N GLU A 26 2.35 20.52 -2.94
CA GLU A 26 3.11 21.33 -1.99
C GLU A 26 4.05 22.32 -2.68
N GLU A 27 4.55 22.01 -3.88
CA GLU A 27 5.43 22.93 -4.64
C GLU A 27 4.74 24.27 -4.98
N PRO A 28 3.57 24.30 -5.65
CA PRO A 28 2.88 25.57 -5.94
C PRO A 28 2.40 26.28 -4.67
N LEU A 29 2.02 25.53 -3.62
CA LEU A 29 1.66 26.11 -2.33
C LEU A 29 2.88 26.79 -1.66
N ALA A 30 4.04 26.12 -1.64
CA ALA A 30 5.25 26.66 -1.06
C ALA A 30 5.67 27.97 -1.74
N ALA A 31 5.59 28.03 -3.08
CA ALA A 31 5.87 29.26 -3.82
C ALA A 31 4.95 30.43 -3.40
N LEU A 32 3.65 30.16 -3.22
CA LEU A 32 2.70 31.15 -2.71
C LEU A 32 3.06 31.61 -1.29
N LEU A 33 3.32 30.66 -0.37
CA LEU A 33 3.64 30.98 1.02
C LEU A 33 4.97 31.74 1.15
N GLU A 34 5.99 31.39 0.37
CA GLU A 34 7.27 32.10 0.35
C GLU A 34 7.11 33.56 -0.09
N ALA A 35 6.31 33.82 -1.12
CA ALA A 35 6.01 35.17 -1.57
C ALA A 35 5.28 35.99 -0.49
N GLU A 36 4.31 35.38 0.21
CA GLU A 36 3.60 36.01 1.34
C GLU A 36 4.51 36.31 2.53
N ILE A 37 5.43 35.40 2.85
CA ILE A 37 6.42 35.59 3.93
C ILE A 37 7.36 36.74 3.57
N ALA A 38 7.84 36.82 2.33
CA ALA A 38 8.71 37.91 1.87
C ALA A 38 8.01 39.27 1.86
N ALA A 39 6.68 39.30 1.80
CA ALA A 39 5.89 40.51 1.81
C ALA A 39 5.43 40.97 3.21
N GLN A 40 5.68 40.22 4.29
CA GLN A 40 5.15 40.54 5.64
C GLN A 40 5.50 41.95 6.15
N ASP A 41 6.69 42.47 5.82
CA ASP A 41 7.12 43.81 6.22
C ASP A 41 6.60 44.92 5.28
N GLN A 42 5.83 44.55 4.26
CA GLN A 42 5.25 45.43 3.26
C GLN A 42 3.76 45.67 3.56
N ASN A 43 3.25 46.88 3.28
CA ASN A 43 1.82 47.19 3.44
C ASN A 43 0.98 46.79 2.22
N GLU A 44 1.56 46.05 1.27
CA GLU A 44 0.96 45.67 -0.01
C GLU A 44 1.16 44.16 -0.24
N PRO A 45 0.23 43.48 -0.94
CA PRO A 45 0.35 42.06 -1.24
C PRO A 45 1.50 41.78 -2.23
N PRO A 46 2.03 40.54 -2.27
CA PRO A 46 3.00 40.15 -3.28
C PRO A 46 2.48 40.42 -4.70
N LYS A 47 3.32 41.03 -5.54
CA LYS A 47 2.94 41.39 -6.93
C LYS A 47 2.54 40.18 -7.78
N GLU A 48 3.09 39.02 -7.45
CA GLU A 48 2.89 37.74 -8.13
C GLU A 48 1.79 36.88 -7.50
N ARG A 49 1.11 37.35 -6.43
CA ARG A 49 0.05 36.60 -5.75
C ARG A 49 -1.00 36.06 -6.72
N ALA A 50 -1.50 36.90 -7.63
CA ALA A 50 -2.53 36.50 -8.58
C ALA A 50 -2.10 35.28 -9.42
N SER A 51 -0.89 35.31 -9.98
CA SER A 51 -0.35 34.19 -10.76
C SER A 51 -0.06 32.95 -9.92
N LEU A 52 0.43 33.11 -8.68
CA LEU A 52 0.71 31.98 -7.79
C LEU A 52 -0.59 31.31 -7.32
N CYS A 53 -1.61 32.09 -6.99
CA CYS A 53 -2.95 31.59 -6.68
C CYS A 53 -3.57 30.86 -7.88
N GLU A 54 -3.40 31.36 -9.11
CA GLU A 54 -3.88 30.69 -10.33
C GLU A 54 -3.21 29.33 -10.53
N VAL A 55 -1.88 29.25 -10.45
CA VAL A 55 -1.14 27.99 -10.58
C VAL A 55 -1.57 26.98 -9.53
N TYR A 56 -1.71 27.41 -8.27
CA TYR A 56 -2.11 26.51 -7.19
C TYR A 56 -3.58 26.06 -7.32
N ALA A 57 -4.48 26.97 -7.71
CA ALA A 57 -5.87 26.67 -8.00
C ALA A 57 -6.02 25.62 -9.10
N ASP A 58 -5.27 25.75 -10.20
CA ASP A 58 -5.29 24.78 -11.31
C ASP A 58 -4.81 23.39 -10.88
N SER A 59 -3.79 23.32 -10.02
CA SER A 59 -3.30 22.04 -9.48
C SER A 59 -4.36 21.37 -8.58
N LEU A 60 -5.06 22.14 -7.75
CA LEU A 60 -6.15 21.65 -6.91
C LEU A 60 -7.35 21.15 -7.73
N ASP A 61 -7.71 21.85 -8.82
CA ASP A 61 -8.79 21.41 -9.72
C ASP A 61 -8.46 20.04 -10.33
N ARG A 62 -7.24 19.86 -10.86
CA ARG A 62 -6.81 18.58 -11.44
C ARG A 62 -6.86 17.43 -10.44
N PHE A 63 -6.35 17.66 -9.23
CA PHE A 63 -6.40 16.67 -8.15
C PHE A 63 -7.84 16.37 -7.70
N GLY A 64 -8.68 17.41 -7.62
CA GLY A 64 -10.10 17.29 -7.32
C GLY A 64 -10.86 16.46 -8.34
N ASP A 65 -10.65 16.73 -9.63
CA ASP A 65 -11.28 15.99 -10.72
C ASP A 65 -10.84 14.52 -10.76
N ALA A 66 -9.56 14.26 -10.51
CA ALA A 66 -9.05 12.89 -10.35
C ALA A 66 -9.74 12.20 -9.16
N SER A 67 -9.78 12.85 -7.99
CA SER A 67 -10.44 12.32 -6.79
C SER A 67 -11.93 12.01 -7.01
N GLY A 68 -12.65 12.93 -7.66
CA GLY A 68 -14.07 12.77 -7.97
C GLY A 68 -14.35 11.65 -8.95
N SER A 69 -13.50 11.50 -9.98
CA SER A 69 -13.58 10.40 -10.96
C SER A 69 -13.39 9.03 -10.32
N LEU A 70 -12.67 8.97 -9.20
CA LEU A 70 -12.44 7.77 -8.40
C LEU A 70 -13.51 7.54 -7.32
N GLY A 71 -14.55 8.37 -7.25
CA GLY A 71 -15.65 8.21 -6.29
C GLY A 71 -15.51 9.02 -5.00
N PHE A 72 -14.40 9.71 -4.79
CA PHE A 72 -14.19 10.61 -3.64
C PHE A 72 -14.84 11.98 -3.87
N THR A 73 -16.16 11.97 -4.07
CA THR A 73 -16.95 13.18 -4.38
C THR A 73 -16.87 14.22 -3.26
N GLY A 74 -16.81 13.78 -1.99
CA GLY A 74 -16.61 14.69 -0.86
C GLY A 74 -15.28 15.44 -0.94
N LEU A 75 -14.18 14.74 -1.29
CA LEU A 75 -12.87 15.34 -1.47
C LEU A 75 -12.84 16.30 -2.66
N GLN A 76 -13.47 15.96 -3.78
CA GLN A 76 -13.60 16.86 -4.93
C GLN A 76 -14.34 18.17 -4.56
N GLN A 77 -15.40 18.09 -3.75
CA GLN A 77 -16.10 19.30 -3.31
C GLN A 77 -15.23 20.17 -2.40
N ILE A 78 -14.43 19.55 -1.54
CA ILE A 78 -13.49 20.27 -0.67
C ILE A 78 -12.42 20.99 -1.50
N THR A 79 -11.81 20.32 -2.48
CA THR A 79 -10.76 20.94 -3.29
C THR A 79 -11.33 22.05 -4.18
N THR A 80 -12.55 21.87 -4.71
CA THR A 80 -13.28 22.93 -5.43
C THR A 80 -13.51 24.15 -4.53
N TRP A 81 -13.98 23.92 -3.29
CA TRP A 81 -14.18 25.00 -2.33
C TRP A 81 -12.87 25.69 -1.91
N LEU A 82 -11.80 24.93 -1.75
CA LEU A 82 -10.47 25.45 -1.41
C LEU A 82 -9.93 26.31 -2.55
N ARG A 83 -10.05 25.84 -3.80
CA ARG A 83 -9.74 26.60 -5.00
C ARG A 83 -10.47 27.94 -4.99
N ASP A 84 -11.78 27.93 -4.77
CA ASP A 84 -12.59 29.16 -4.76
C ASP A 84 -12.11 30.14 -3.67
N ASN A 85 -11.71 29.64 -2.50
CA ASN A 85 -11.13 30.48 -1.44
C ASN A 85 -9.75 31.03 -1.82
N ILE A 86 -8.91 30.25 -2.50
CA ILE A 86 -7.59 30.70 -2.99
C ILE A 86 -7.73 31.83 -3.98
N VAL A 87 -8.71 31.76 -4.90
CA VAL A 87 -9.01 32.85 -5.84
C VAL A 87 -9.38 34.14 -5.11
N LEU A 88 -10.11 34.04 -3.98
CA LEU A 88 -10.47 35.22 -3.17
C LEU A 88 -9.27 35.87 -2.45
N LEU A 89 -8.15 35.15 -2.27
CA LEU A 89 -6.95 35.72 -1.64
C LEU A 89 -6.32 36.84 -2.49
N VAL A 90 -6.54 36.81 -3.80
CA VAL A 90 -6.02 37.80 -4.75
C VAL A 90 -6.49 39.22 -4.41
N ASP A 91 -7.73 39.36 -3.93
CA ASP A 91 -8.35 40.64 -3.61
C ASP A 91 -7.99 41.16 -2.20
N ILE A 92 -7.24 40.39 -1.40
CA ILE A 92 -6.83 40.82 -0.06
C ILE A 92 -5.75 41.92 -0.19
N PRO A 93 -5.98 43.14 0.34
CA PRO A 93 -5.12 44.30 0.06
C PRO A 93 -3.82 44.33 0.87
N HIS A 94 -3.51 43.27 1.62
CA HIS A 94 -2.33 43.15 2.47
C HIS A 94 -1.75 41.72 2.38
N PRO A 95 -0.51 41.50 2.84
CA PRO A 95 0.04 40.16 3.03
C PRO A 95 -0.90 39.27 3.87
N LEU A 96 -0.89 37.97 3.59
CA LEU A 96 -1.64 36.99 4.40
C LEU A 96 -1.03 36.91 5.80
N ASN A 97 -1.88 36.78 6.82
CA ASN A 97 -1.39 36.62 8.19
C ASN A 97 -0.96 35.17 8.46
N THR A 98 -0.28 34.93 9.59
CA THR A 98 0.20 33.59 9.98
C THR A 98 -0.92 32.57 10.03
N THR A 99 -2.10 32.91 10.57
CA THR A 99 -3.23 31.99 10.66
C THR A 99 -3.76 31.57 9.29
N GLN A 100 -3.83 32.50 8.33
CA GLN A 100 -4.22 32.20 6.96
C GLN A 100 -3.20 31.31 6.23
N MET A 101 -1.91 31.57 6.45
CA MET A 101 -0.83 30.73 5.90
C MET A 101 -0.84 29.32 6.51
N ASP A 102 -1.06 29.20 7.83
CA ASP A 102 -1.17 27.92 8.51
C ASP A 102 -2.37 27.11 8.02
N LEU A 103 -3.51 27.76 7.77
CA LEU A 103 -4.70 27.12 7.20
C LEU A 103 -4.42 26.56 5.81
N LEU A 104 -3.75 27.32 4.95
CA LEU A 104 -3.34 26.87 3.62
C LEU A 104 -2.34 25.72 3.71
N GLY A 105 -1.43 25.71 4.68
CA GLY A 105 -0.45 24.64 4.90
C GLY A 105 -1.03 23.34 5.46
N SER A 106 -2.20 23.38 6.10
CA SER A 106 -2.75 22.24 6.84
C SER A 106 -3.62 21.29 6.00
N TRP A 107 -4.08 21.73 4.81
CA TRP A 107 -5.09 21.00 4.03
C TRP A 107 -4.61 19.60 3.60
N SER A 108 -3.33 19.46 3.20
CA SER A 108 -2.75 18.21 2.69
C SER A 108 -2.75 17.12 3.76
N GLY A 109 -2.54 17.50 5.03
CA GLY A 109 -2.64 16.60 6.17
C GLY A 109 -4.06 16.03 6.34
N TYR A 110 -5.10 16.86 6.21
CA TYR A 110 -6.48 16.39 6.28
C TYR A 110 -6.86 15.50 5.11
N ALA A 111 -6.45 15.87 3.88
CA ALA A 111 -6.69 15.06 2.69
C ALA A 111 -5.98 13.70 2.79
N GLY A 112 -4.72 13.67 3.21
CA GLY A 112 -3.96 12.44 3.40
C GLY A 112 -4.53 11.54 4.50
N ALA A 113 -4.94 12.12 5.64
CA ALA A 113 -5.60 11.37 6.71
C ALA A 113 -6.92 10.74 6.23
N TYR A 114 -7.75 11.50 5.50
CA TYR A 114 -8.99 11.01 4.92
C TYR A 114 -8.75 9.88 3.91
N LEU A 115 -7.84 10.07 2.95
CA LEU A 115 -7.54 9.03 1.95
C LEU A 115 -6.99 7.75 2.58
N SER A 116 -6.24 7.87 3.67
CA SER A 116 -5.73 6.71 4.42
C SER A 116 -6.84 5.94 5.15
N MET A 117 -7.93 6.61 5.55
CA MET A 117 -9.05 6.02 6.30
C MET A 117 -10.40 6.65 5.90
N PRO A 118 -10.93 6.39 4.68
CA PRO A 118 -12.01 7.16 4.05
C PRO A 118 -13.43 6.94 4.60
N TYR A 119 -13.55 6.33 5.78
CA TYR A 119 -14.82 6.12 6.50
C TYR A 119 -14.74 6.52 7.97
N ASP A 120 -13.57 6.96 8.45
CA ASP A 120 -13.39 7.33 9.84
C ASP A 120 -14.15 8.63 10.12
N SER A 121 -15.12 8.56 11.04
CA SER A 121 -15.99 9.68 11.35
C SER A 121 -15.27 10.84 12.01
N ASP A 122 -14.23 10.55 12.80
CA ASP A 122 -13.47 11.58 13.51
C ASP A 122 -12.60 12.34 12.51
N ILE A 123 -11.92 11.64 11.60
CA ILE A 123 -11.14 12.27 10.50
C ILE A 123 -12.04 13.12 9.60
N CYS A 124 -13.19 12.60 9.19
CA CYS A 124 -14.14 13.36 8.37
C CYS A 124 -14.64 14.62 9.10
N GLN A 125 -14.92 14.51 10.40
CA GLN A 125 -15.39 15.63 11.22
C GLN A 125 -14.30 16.69 11.43
N GLU A 126 -13.05 16.28 11.65
CA GLU A 126 -11.91 17.20 11.73
C GLU A 126 -11.71 17.96 10.41
N PHE A 127 -11.79 17.27 9.28
CA PHE A 127 -11.67 17.88 7.96
C PHE A 127 -12.78 18.92 7.72
N VAL A 128 -14.03 18.58 8.03
CA VAL A 128 -15.16 19.51 7.92
C VAL A 128 -15.02 20.71 8.87
N THR A 129 -14.50 20.49 10.08
CA THR A 129 -14.27 21.57 11.05
C THR A 129 -13.24 22.58 10.54
N TRP A 130 -12.20 22.11 9.85
CA TRP A 130 -11.20 22.96 9.22
C TRP A 130 -11.81 23.90 8.15
N LEU A 131 -12.80 23.44 7.38
CA LEU A 131 -13.53 24.25 6.39
C LEU A 131 -14.35 25.39 7.03
N GLN A 132 -14.68 25.27 8.32
CA GLN A 132 -15.47 26.25 9.08
C GLN A 132 -14.61 27.29 9.81
N ALA A 133 -13.28 27.19 9.71
CA ALA A 133 -12.36 28.14 10.32
C ALA A 133 -12.66 29.57 9.82
N GLN A 134 -12.81 30.51 10.76
CA GLN A 134 -13.30 31.86 10.45
C GLN A 134 -12.30 32.72 9.67
N ASP A 135 -11.04 32.29 9.59
CA ASP A 135 -9.98 33.00 8.87
C ASP A 135 -9.99 32.72 7.35
N TRP A 136 -10.81 31.77 6.88
CA TRP A 136 -11.09 31.61 5.45
C TRP A 136 -11.83 32.84 4.90
N PRO A 137 -11.53 33.28 3.66
CA PRO A 137 -12.31 34.33 2.99
C PRO A 137 -13.81 34.01 2.95
N LYS A 138 -14.16 32.74 2.75
CA LYS A 138 -15.53 32.25 2.67
C LYS A 138 -15.66 30.87 3.34
N PRO A 139 -15.73 30.80 4.68
CA PRO A 139 -15.94 29.55 5.40
C PRO A 139 -17.28 28.93 5.01
N ILE A 140 -17.37 27.59 5.10
CA ILE A 140 -18.64 26.92 4.87
C ILE A 140 -19.61 27.13 6.03
N ASP A 141 -20.91 27.16 5.72
CA ASP A 141 -21.95 27.18 6.74
C ASP A 141 -22.25 25.78 7.30
N LYS A 142 -23.15 25.71 8.29
CA LYS A 142 -23.52 24.45 8.92
C LYS A 142 -24.21 23.47 7.96
N SER A 143 -25.02 23.96 7.04
CA SER A 143 -25.73 23.11 6.07
C SER A 143 -24.75 22.51 5.06
N GLN A 144 -23.77 23.29 4.61
CA GLN A 144 -22.70 22.82 3.73
C GLN A 144 -21.80 21.82 4.44
N ALA A 145 -21.46 22.06 5.72
CA ALA A 145 -20.69 21.13 6.54
C ALA A 145 -21.38 19.76 6.68
N GLU A 146 -22.68 19.75 6.96
CA GLU A 146 -23.48 18.52 7.03
C GLU A 146 -23.49 17.77 5.67
N ALA A 147 -23.62 18.49 4.56
CA ALA A 147 -23.61 17.89 3.23
C ALA A 147 -22.24 17.29 2.84
N ILE A 148 -21.15 18.03 3.06
CA ILE A 148 -19.79 17.56 2.77
C ILE A 148 -19.43 16.38 3.67
N GLY A 149 -19.75 16.45 4.98
CA GLY A 149 -19.49 15.35 5.91
C GLY A 149 -20.21 14.06 5.53
N ALA A 150 -21.45 14.16 5.05
CA ALA A 150 -22.17 13.00 4.54
C ALA A 150 -21.50 12.37 3.31
N LEU A 151 -21.00 13.20 2.38
CA LEU A 151 -20.30 12.74 1.18
C LEU A 151 -18.94 12.10 1.51
N LEU A 152 -18.19 12.66 2.47
CA LEU A 152 -16.92 12.08 2.91
C LEU A 152 -17.09 10.68 3.48
N LEU A 153 -18.17 10.43 4.22
CA LEU A 153 -18.49 9.11 4.80
C LEU A 153 -19.08 8.12 3.80
N THR A 154 -19.40 8.56 2.58
CA THR A 154 -20.04 7.73 1.56
C THR A 154 -19.36 7.85 0.19
N PRO A 155 -18.03 7.61 0.08
CA PRO A 155 -17.38 7.54 -1.22
C PRO A 155 -18.04 6.46 -2.09
N ASP A 156 -18.32 6.79 -3.34
CA ASP A 156 -19.04 5.94 -4.28
C ASP A 156 -18.11 5.42 -5.38
N PHE A 157 -17.61 4.21 -5.17
CA PHE A 157 -16.74 3.54 -6.12
C PHE A 157 -17.51 2.81 -7.23
N THR A 158 -18.85 2.81 -7.24
CA THR A 158 -19.62 1.95 -8.14
C THR A 158 -19.37 2.27 -9.61
N SER A 159 -19.30 3.55 -9.99
CA SER A 159 -18.99 3.93 -11.37
C SER A 159 -17.63 3.38 -11.81
N PHE A 160 -16.61 3.56 -10.97
CA PHE A 160 -15.27 3.07 -11.25
C PHE A 160 -15.18 1.55 -11.27
N LEU A 161 -15.74 0.87 -10.26
CA LEU A 161 -15.76 -0.59 -10.17
C LEU A 161 -16.58 -1.25 -11.28
N ASN A 162 -17.58 -0.56 -11.85
CA ASN A 162 -18.34 -1.04 -13.01
C ASN A 162 -17.56 -0.88 -14.33
N ASP A 163 -16.67 0.12 -14.41
CA ASP A 163 -15.80 0.36 -15.56
C ASP A 163 -14.53 -0.51 -15.51
N ILE A 164 -14.11 -0.96 -14.33
CA ILE A 164 -13.19 -2.10 -14.21
C ILE A 164 -13.94 -3.34 -14.68
N PRO A 165 -13.45 -4.06 -15.71
CA PRO A 165 -14.08 -5.30 -16.11
C PRO A 165 -14.10 -6.27 -14.93
N VAL A 166 -15.29 -6.53 -14.38
CA VAL A 166 -15.49 -7.62 -13.41
C VAL A 166 -15.07 -8.90 -14.12
N ASN A 167 -13.91 -9.43 -13.72
CA ASN A 167 -13.40 -10.72 -14.15
C ASN A 167 -13.09 -10.85 -15.65
N ASN A 168 -12.16 -10.04 -16.16
CA ASN A 168 -11.47 -10.34 -17.42
C ASN A 168 -10.01 -10.77 -17.19
N ARG A 169 -9.73 -11.46 -16.07
CA ARG A 169 -8.43 -12.12 -15.89
C ARG A 169 -8.24 -13.09 -17.05
N LEU A 170 -7.04 -13.07 -17.63
CA LEU A 170 -6.67 -13.98 -18.71
C LEU A 170 -6.93 -15.43 -18.25
N LYS A 171 -7.70 -16.18 -19.04
CA LYS A 171 -7.90 -17.62 -18.81
C LYS A 171 -6.80 -18.46 -19.48
N THR A 172 -6.09 -17.88 -20.45
CA THR A 172 -5.06 -18.58 -21.20
C THR A 172 -3.86 -17.67 -21.46
N ALA A 173 -2.68 -18.14 -21.05
CA ALA A 173 -1.41 -17.50 -21.35
C ALA A 173 -1.05 -17.70 -22.82
N THR A 174 -0.47 -16.67 -23.44
CA THR A 174 0.04 -16.69 -24.81
C THR A 174 1.48 -16.20 -24.81
N ALA A 175 2.23 -16.46 -25.88
CA ALA A 175 3.59 -15.96 -26.03
C ALA A 175 3.69 -14.42 -25.92
N GLU A 176 2.63 -13.68 -26.32
CA GLU A 176 2.60 -12.23 -26.18
C GLU A 176 2.55 -11.79 -24.70
N HIS A 177 1.84 -12.55 -23.86
CA HIS A 177 1.69 -12.22 -22.44
C HIS A 177 2.98 -12.40 -21.65
N VAL A 178 3.92 -13.21 -22.15
CA VAL A 178 5.23 -13.46 -21.54
C VAL A 178 6.37 -12.76 -22.28
N SER A 179 6.05 -11.88 -23.23
CA SER A 179 7.06 -11.17 -24.02
C SER A 179 7.87 -10.20 -23.15
N LEU A 180 9.19 -10.26 -23.30
CA LEU A 180 10.13 -9.29 -22.74
C LEU A 180 10.56 -8.23 -23.77
N GLU A 181 9.87 -8.16 -24.91
CA GLU A 181 10.12 -7.12 -25.91
C GLU A 181 9.78 -5.73 -25.36
N LEU A 182 10.69 -4.78 -25.55
CA LEU A 182 10.51 -3.41 -25.13
C LEU A 182 9.57 -2.66 -26.10
N PRO A 183 8.69 -1.78 -25.59
CA PRO A 183 7.90 -0.89 -26.43
C PRO A 183 8.78 0.02 -27.31
N ALA A 184 8.28 0.40 -28.48
CA ALA A 184 9.02 1.25 -29.42
C ALA A 184 9.27 2.67 -28.88
N ASP A 185 8.45 3.11 -27.93
CA ASP A 185 8.43 4.42 -27.28
C ASP A 185 8.91 4.36 -25.82
N VAL A 186 9.63 3.30 -25.43
CA VAL A 186 10.18 3.15 -24.07
C VAL A 186 11.08 4.34 -23.71
N GLN A 187 10.85 4.91 -22.53
CA GLN A 187 11.69 5.99 -21.99
C GLN A 187 12.96 5.39 -21.40
N PRO A 188 14.16 5.75 -21.88
CA PRO A 188 15.42 5.17 -21.43
C PRO A 188 15.65 5.30 -19.92
N GLU A 189 15.28 6.43 -19.32
CA GLU A 189 15.47 6.69 -17.89
C GLU A 189 14.65 5.73 -17.02
N LEU A 190 13.41 5.42 -17.44
CA LEU A 190 12.54 4.48 -16.73
C LEU A 190 13.04 3.04 -16.89
N LEU A 191 13.54 2.70 -18.08
CA LEU A 191 14.15 1.39 -18.33
C LEU A 191 15.43 1.18 -17.51
N ASP A 192 16.31 2.17 -17.47
CA ASP A 192 17.56 2.09 -16.71
C ASP A 192 17.29 1.93 -15.21
N ALA A 193 16.32 2.68 -14.67
CA ALA A 193 15.89 2.55 -13.28
C ALA A 193 15.36 1.14 -12.99
N LEU A 194 14.48 0.61 -13.86
CA LEU A 194 13.97 -0.76 -13.74
C LEU A 194 15.11 -1.79 -13.74
N LEU A 195 16.01 -1.73 -14.73
CA LEU A 195 17.10 -2.70 -14.88
C LEU A 195 18.10 -2.65 -13.71
N GLN A 196 18.22 -1.52 -13.03
CA GLN A 196 19.06 -1.40 -11.84
C GLN A 196 18.43 -2.09 -10.62
N GLU A 197 17.11 -2.02 -10.46
CA GLU A 197 16.38 -2.56 -9.30
C GLU A 197 15.95 -4.03 -9.48
N LEU A 198 15.69 -4.43 -10.73
CA LEU A 198 15.12 -5.74 -11.06
C LEU A 198 15.86 -6.93 -10.41
N PRO A 199 17.21 -7.00 -10.42
CA PRO A 199 17.93 -8.14 -9.84
C PRO A 199 17.79 -8.25 -8.32
N GLU A 200 17.84 -7.11 -7.61
CA GLU A 200 17.69 -7.08 -6.15
C GLU A 200 16.26 -7.46 -5.75
N GLN A 201 15.27 -6.95 -6.48
CA GLN A 201 13.87 -7.23 -6.23
C GLN A 201 13.51 -8.69 -6.57
N SER A 202 14.00 -9.25 -7.68
CA SER A 202 13.77 -10.67 -7.99
C SER A 202 14.39 -11.59 -6.95
N GLN A 203 15.61 -11.28 -6.48
CA GLN A 203 16.27 -12.05 -5.43
C GLN A 203 15.54 -11.95 -4.08
N THR A 204 15.05 -10.75 -3.73
CA THR A 204 14.26 -10.54 -2.51
C THR A 204 12.95 -11.32 -2.56
N PHE A 205 12.29 -11.34 -3.71
CA PHE A 205 11.08 -12.12 -3.92
C PHE A 205 11.37 -13.62 -3.74
N ALA A 206 12.42 -14.14 -4.39
CA ALA A 206 12.80 -15.55 -4.30
C ALA A 206 13.15 -15.99 -2.88
N ALA A 207 13.94 -15.19 -2.15
CA ALA A 207 14.28 -15.47 -0.76
C ALA A 207 13.05 -15.50 0.15
N SER A 208 12.13 -14.55 -0.03
CA SER A 208 10.89 -14.47 0.75
C SER A 208 9.97 -15.66 0.44
N MET A 209 9.84 -16.03 -0.84
CA MET A 209 9.07 -17.19 -1.25
C MET A 209 9.65 -18.50 -0.70
N GLN A 210 10.97 -18.64 -0.69
CA GLN A 210 11.64 -19.78 -0.10
C GLN A 210 11.35 -19.91 1.41
N ASN A 211 11.33 -18.79 2.14
CA ASN A 211 10.94 -18.78 3.54
C ASN A 211 9.48 -19.20 3.71
N VAL A 212 8.54 -18.59 2.98
CA VAL A 212 7.10 -18.92 3.02
C VAL A 212 6.88 -20.42 2.86
N ILE A 213 7.54 -21.05 1.88
CA ILE A 213 7.35 -22.46 1.52
C ILE A 213 7.99 -23.41 2.53
N THR A 214 9.02 -22.98 3.27
CA THR A 214 9.70 -23.80 4.29
C THR A 214 9.10 -23.66 5.69
N GLY A 215 7.88 -23.11 5.78
CA GLY A 215 7.16 -22.90 7.05
C GLY A 215 7.41 -21.53 7.66
N GLY A 216 7.67 -20.53 6.82
CA GLY A 216 7.85 -19.13 7.20
C GLY A 216 6.59 -18.47 7.75
N SER A 217 6.69 -17.17 7.94
CA SER A 217 5.70 -16.35 8.65
C SER A 217 4.83 -15.53 7.69
N MET A 218 3.82 -14.86 8.27
CA MET A 218 3.02 -13.88 7.55
C MET A 218 3.83 -12.66 7.10
N ASP A 219 4.91 -12.35 7.81
CA ASP A 219 5.81 -11.26 7.47
C ASP A 219 6.58 -11.59 6.18
N ASP A 220 7.03 -12.84 6.01
CA ASP A 220 7.68 -13.30 4.78
C ASP A 220 6.71 -13.20 3.59
N LEU A 221 5.44 -13.57 3.79
CA LEU A 221 4.42 -13.44 2.77
C LEU A 221 4.14 -11.98 2.41
N ASN A 222 4.13 -11.08 3.40
CA ASN A 222 3.96 -9.65 3.19
C ASN A 222 5.16 -9.02 2.45
N VAL A 223 6.39 -9.50 2.70
CA VAL A 223 7.56 -9.09 1.92
C VAL A 223 7.40 -9.55 0.47
N ALA A 224 7.10 -10.83 0.23
CA ALA A 224 6.89 -11.34 -1.14
C ALA A 224 5.80 -10.56 -1.89
N LYS A 225 4.65 -10.29 -1.25
CA LYS A 225 3.55 -9.49 -1.79
C LYS A 225 4.04 -8.10 -2.23
N ARG A 226 4.66 -7.34 -1.31
CA ARG A 226 5.13 -5.98 -1.61
C ARG A 226 6.18 -5.96 -2.72
N THR A 227 7.08 -6.94 -2.74
CA THR A 227 8.08 -7.04 -3.80
C THR A 227 7.43 -7.32 -5.17
N ALA A 228 6.42 -8.20 -5.22
CA ALA A 228 5.65 -8.42 -6.44
C ALA A 228 4.92 -7.15 -6.91
N HIS A 229 4.32 -6.39 -5.98
CA HIS A 229 3.68 -5.10 -6.28
C HIS A 229 4.66 -4.08 -6.89
N THR A 230 5.83 -3.90 -6.26
CA THR A 230 6.86 -2.99 -6.78
C THR A 230 7.32 -3.41 -8.18
N LEU A 231 7.58 -4.70 -8.40
CA LEU A 231 7.98 -5.21 -9.72
C LEU A 231 6.88 -5.06 -10.77
N LYS A 232 5.61 -5.28 -10.40
CA LYS A 232 4.44 -5.02 -11.27
C LYS A 232 4.39 -3.57 -11.71
N GLY A 233 4.46 -2.63 -10.75
CA GLY A 233 4.41 -1.20 -11.04
C GLY A 233 5.55 -0.75 -11.96
N ALA A 234 6.77 -1.16 -11.65
CA ALA A 234 7.94 -0.82 -12.44
C ALA A 234 7.89 -1.43 -13.86
N ALA A 235 7.49 -2.70 -14.00
CA ALA A 235 7.34 -3.34 -15.29
C ALA A 235 6.22 -2.74 -16.15
N ASN A 236 5.08 -2.37 -15.55
CA ASN A 236 4.00 -1.66 -16.26
C ASN A 236 4.42 -0.27 -16.73
N THR A 237 5.16 0.45 -15.90
CA THR A 237 5.68 1.79 -16.22
C THR A 237 6.60 1.76 -17.44
N VAL A 238 7.43 0.72 -17.57
CA VAL A 238 8.31 0.51 -18.73
C VAL A 238 7.59 -0.18 -19.90
N GLY A 239 6.51 -0.91 -19.63
CA GLY A 239 5.72 -1.65 -20.63
C GLY A 239 6.22 -3.06 -20.92
N ILE A 240 6.93 -3.70 -19.98
CA ILE A 240 7.43 -5.08 -20.13
C ILE A 240 6.34 -6.08 -19.73
N LYS A 241 5.57 -6.54 -20.73
CA LYS A 241 4.38 -7.40 -20.55
C LYS A 241 4.67 -8.65 -19.71
N GLY A 242 5.76 -9.37 -19.99
CA GLY A 242 6.07 -10.64 -19.34
C GLY A 242 6.23 -10.54 -17.84
N VAL A 243 7.06 -9.59 -17.39
CA VAL A 243 7.27 -9.34 -15.96
C VAL A 243 5.98 -8.82 -15.33
N ALA A 244 5.34 -7.81 -15.94
CA ALA A 244 4.13 -7.19 -15.40
C ALA A 244 2.99 -8.20 -15.21
N ASN A 245 2.74 -9.07 -16.20
CA ASN A 245 1.69 -10.08 -16.11
C ASN A 245 2.01 -11.15 -15.07
N LEU A 246 3.25 -11.63 -15.00
CA LEU A 246 3.63 -12.64 -14.01
C LEU A 246 3.50 -12.10 -12.59
N THR A 247 4.05 -10.91 -12.32
CA THR A 247 4.05 -10.32 -10.97
C THR A 247 2.68 -9.87 -10.52
N HIS A 248 1.84 -9.38 -11.43
CA HIS A 248 0.43 -9.06 -11.11
C HIS A 248 -0.33 -10.30 -10.62
N ASN A 249 -0.26 -11.41 -11.35
CA ASN A 249 -1.00 -12.61 -10.92
C ASN A 249 -0.38 -13.28 -9.68
N LEU A 250 0.93 -13.15 -9.49
CA LEU A 250 1.59 -13.55 -8.23
C LEU A 250 1.08 -12.72 -7.06
N GLU A 251 1.07 -11.39 -7.19
CA GLU A 251 0.59 -10.47 -6.17
C GLU A 251 -0.85 -10.79 -5.75
N ASP A 252 -1.75 -11.01 -6.71
CA ASP A 252 -3.15 -11.35 -6.41
C ASP A 252 -3.30 -12.64 -5.59
N ILE A 253 -2.52 -13.66 -5.91
CA ILE A 253 -2.50 -14.91 -5.14
C ILE A 253 -1.98 -14.66 -3.73
N LEU A 254 -0.89 -13.90 -3.60
CA LEU A 254 -0.27 -13.56 -2.32
C LEU A 254 -1.20 -12.69 -1.46
N ASP A 255 -1.98 -11.80 -2.07
CA ASP A 255 -2.99 -10.98 -1.42
C ASP A 255 -4.10 -11.80 -0.79
N VAL A 256 -4.64 -12.79 -1.53
CA VAL A 256 -5.68 -13.69 -1.01
C VAL A 256 -5.13 -14.51 0.16
N LEU A 257 -3.92 -15.06 0.02
CA LEU A 257 -3.26 -15.78 1.11
C LEU A 257 -3.03 -14.85 2.32
N TYR A 258 -2.69 -13.58 2.07
CA TYR A 258 -2.46 -12.59 3.10
C TYR A 258 -3.72 -12.24 3.89
N ALA A 259 -4.79 -11.94 3.18
CA ALA A 259 -6.09 -11.61 3.76
C ALA A 259 -6.65 -12.77 4.61
N GLU A 260 -6.49 -14.00 4.13
CA GLU A 260 -6.99 -15.20 4.81
C GLU A 260 -6.04 -15.74 5.89
N GLN A 261 -4.85 -15.14 6.06
CA GLN A 261 -3.83 -15.55 7.04
C GLN A 261 -3.42 -17.02 6.88
N LYS A 262 -3.17 -17.43 5.62
CA LYS A 262 -2.85 -18.83 5.26
C LYS A 262 -1.55 -18.90 4.46
N LEU A 263 -0.78 -19.96 4.73
CA LEU A 263 0.35 -20.35 3.90
C LEU A 263 -0.14 -21.17 2.68
N PRO A 264 0.62 -21.19 1.57
CA PRO A 264 0.25 -21.96 0.38
C PRO A 264 0.21 -23.47 0.66
N THR A 265 -0.67 -24.20 -0.05
CA THR A 265 -0.61 -25.66 -0.08
C THR A 265 0.67 -26.13 -0.79
N PRO A 266 1.12 -27.39 -0.61
CA PRO A 266 2.30 -27.90 -1.32
C PRO A 266 2.23 -27.73 -2.85
N GLU A 267 1.06 -27.89 -3.45
CA GLU A 267 0.85 -27.73 -4.89
C GLU A 267 1.01 -26.26 -5.33
N LEU A 268 0.41 -25.33 -4.59
CA LEU A 268 0.55 -23.90 -4.85
C LEU A 268 1.99 -23.44 -4.59
N ALA A 269 2.61 -23.92 -3.52
CA ALA A 269 3.99 -23.62 -3.16
C ALA A 269 4.97 -23.96 -4.30
N ASN A 270 4.84 -25.14 -4.91
CA ASN A 270 5.65 -25.51 -6.07
C ASN A 270 5.43 -24.55 -7.24
N THR A 271 4.17 -24.18 -7.52
CA THR A 271 3.84 -23.25 -8.61
C THR A 271 4.43 -21.86 -8.38
N LEU A 272 4.38 -21.36 -7.14
CA LEU A 272 4.96 -20.07 -6.76
C LEU A 272 6.50 -20.10 -6.85
N MET A 273 7.14 -21.24 -6.54
CA MET A 273 8.58 -21.40 -6.71
C MET A 273 8.98 -21.39 -8.20
N GLU A 274 8.28 -22.14 -9.04
CA GLU A 274 8.52 -22.13 -10.49
C GLU A 274 8.35 -20.72 -11.09
N ALA A 275 7.37 -19.96 -10.59
CA ALA A 275 7.18 -18.56 -10.96
C ALA A 275 8.29 -17.64 -10.47
N SER A 276 8.81 -17.87 -9.26
CA SER A 276 9.97 -17.15 -8.74
C SER A 276 11.22 -17.38 -9.59
N ASP A 277 11.53 -18.64 -9.91
CA ASP A 277 12.66 -19.01 -10.77
C ASP A 277 12.50 -18.40 -12.17
N CYS A 278 11.28 -18.45 -12.72
CA CYS A 278 10.96 -17.84 -14.00
C CYS A 278 11.19 -16.31 -13.99
N LEU A 279 10.79 -15.63 -12.92
CA LEU A 279 10.99 -14.19 -12.74
C LEU A 279 12.47 -13.82 -12.64
N GLU A 280 13.29 -14.60 -11.93
CA GLU A 280 14.75 -14.42 -11.90
C GLU A 280 15.37 -14.59 -13.30
N ILE A 281 14.96 -15.59 -14.08
CA ILE A 281 15.46 -15.79 -15.44
C ILE A 281 15.00 -14.66 -16.38
N MET A 282 13.75 -14.19 -16.26
CA MET A 282 13.29 -13.00 -16.99
C MET A 282 14.15 -11.78 -16.64
N SER A 283 14.52 -11.63 -15.38
CA SER A 283 15.37 -10.55 -14.89
C SER A 283 16.77 -10.61 -15.50
N GLU A 284 17.41 -11.77 -15.47
CA GLU A 284 18.70 -12.00 -16.14
C GLU A 284 18.64 -11.71 -17.64
N ALA A 285 17.56 -12.14 -18.32
CA ALA A 285 17.38 -11.91 -19.75
C ALA A 285 17.28 -10.42 -20.11
N LEU A 286 16.54 -9.64 -19.31
CA LEU A 286 16.42 -8.19 -19.49
C LEU A 286 17.75 -7.46 -19.24
N CYS A 287 18.57 -7.96 -18.31
CA CYS A 287 19.94 -7.48 -18.09
C CYS A 287 20.95 -7.97 -19.15
N GLY A 288 20.52 -8.77 -20.13
CA GLY A 288 21.40 -9.31 -21.18
C GLY A 288 22.34 -10.43 -20.71
N LEU A 289 22.03 -11.07 -19.58
CA LEU A 289 22.83 -12.13 -18.97
C LEU A 289 22.46 -13.54 -19.45
N GLY A 290 21.35 -13.69 -20.18
CA GLY A 290 20.88 -14.97 -20.69
C GLY A 290 19.71 -14.85 -21.67
N PRO A 291 19.24 -15.96 -22.25
CA PRO A 291 17.99 -15.99 -23.00
C PRO A 291 16.78 -15.90 -22.05
N PRO A 292 15.60 -15.46 -22.55
CA PRO A 292 14.35 -15.54 -21.79
C PRO A 292 13.99 -17.00 -21.45
N PRO A 293 13.18 -17.23 -20.41
CA PRO A 293 12.81 -18.58 -20.00
C PRO A 293 11.90 -19.26 -21.04
N ASP A 294 12.30 -20.45 -21.50
CA ASP A 294 11.52 -21.24 -22.47
C ASP A 294 10.14 -21.65 -21.91
N SER A 295 10.02 -21.82 -20.59
CA SER A 295 8.81 -22.25 -19.89
C SER A 295 7.92 -21.10 -19.40
N ALA A 296 8.20 -19.85 -19.81
CA ALA A 296 7.52 -18.67 -19.28
C ALA A 296 5.99 -18.76 -19.47
N GLN A 297 5.54 -19.24 -20.62
CA GLN A 297 4.12 -19.33 -20.94
C GLN A 297 3.42 -20.38 -20.08
N GLU A 298 4.04 -21.54 -19.87
CA GLU A 298 3.51 -22.61 -19.01
C GLU A 298 3.43 -22.16 -17.55
N VAL A 299 4.46 -21.48 -17.06
CA VAL A 299 4.51 -20.94 -15.70
C VAL A 299 3.43 -19.88 -15.49
N LEU A 300 3.28 -18.93 -16.43
CA LEU A 300 2.21 -17.95 -16.36
C LEU A 300 0.83 -18.61 -16.40
N GLN A 301 0.63 -19.66 -17.20
CA GLN A 301 -0.63 -20.40 -17.23
C GLN A 301 -0.94 -21.02 -15.87
N ALA A 302 0.02 -21.66 -15.22
CA ALA A 302 -0.19 -22.28 -13.92
C ALA A 302 -0.56 -21.25 -12.83
N ILE A 303 0.08 -20.09 -12.86
CA ILE A 303 -0.26 -18.95 -11.99
C ILE A 303 -1.66 -18.41 -12.30
N LEU A 304 -2.01 -18.24 -13.59
CA LEU A 304 -3.36 -17.84 -13.98
C LEU A 304 -4.41 -18.84 -13.54
N ASP A 305 -4.15 -20.15 -13.62
CA ASP A 305 -5.09 -21.18 -13.19
C ASP A 305 -5.40 -21.05 -11.69
N TRP A 306 -4.38 -20.81 -10.86
CA TRP A 306 -4.56 -20.55 -9.42
C TRP A 306 -5.32 -19.26 -9.14
N ALA A 307 -4.91 -18.16 -9.77
CA ALA A 307 -5.54 -16.86 -9.55
C ALA A 307 -7.01 -16.86 -10.00
N ASN A 308 -7.30 -17.44 -11.17
CA ASN A 308 -8.67 -17.65 -11.65
C ASN A 308 -9.49 -18.54 -10.72
N LYS A 309 -8.88 -19.58 -10.14
CA LYS A 309 -9.54 -20.42 -9.14
C LYS A 309 -9.89 -19.61 -7.90
N PHE A 310 -9.01 -18.75 -7.40
CA PHE A 310 -9.31 -17.90 -6.25
C PHE A 310 -10.44 -16.91 -6.56
N ASP A 311 -10.45 -16.32 -7.76
CA ASP A 311 -11.53 -15.44 -8.23
C ASP A 311 -12.88 -16.17 -8.29
N GLU A 312 -12.91 -17.43 -8.75
CA GLU A 312 -14.13 -18.25 -8.83
C GLU A 312 -14.73 -18.54 -7.45
N PHE A 313 -13.89 -18.72 -6.43
CA PHE A 313 -14.33 -18.95 -5.04
C PHE A 313 -14.51 -17.66 -4.23
N GLY A 314 -14.08 -16.51 -4.75
CA GLY A 314 -14.04 -15.23 -4.02
C GLY A 314 -13.09 -15.26 -2.82
N GLY A 315 -11.99 -16.02 -2.92
CA GLY A 315 -11.06 -16.29 -1.83
C GLY A 315 -10.43 -17.69 -1.95
N LEU A 316 -9.95 -18.24 -0.83
CA LEU A 316 -9.30 -19.55 -0.85
C LEU A 316 -10.29 -20.70 -1.12
N PRO A 317 -9.96 -21.64 -2.03
CA PRO A 317 -10.79 -22.82 -2.28
C PRO A 317 -10.91 -23.73 -1.04
N PRO A 318 -11.97 -24.55 -0.94
CA PRO A 318 -12.24 -25.38 0.25
C PRO A 318 -11.11 -26.33 0.68
N GLU A 319 -10.27 -26.74 -0.27
CA GLU A 319 -9.10 -27.61 -0.03
C GLU A 319 -8.01 -26.98 0.85
N PHE A 320 -7.96 -25.65 0.98
CA PHE A 320 -7.09 -24.94 1.92
C PHE A 320 -7.51 -25.11 3.39
N ASN A 321 -8.72 -25.62 3.64
CA ASN A 321 -9.23 -25.92 4.98
C ASN A 321 -8.98 -27.37 5.42
N SER A 322 -8.68 -28.28 4.49
CA SER A 322 -8.41 -29.70 4.79
C SER A 322 -6.95 -30.02 5.11
N SER A 323 -6.03 -29.09 4.87
CA SER A 323 -4.59 -29.27 5.09
C SER A 323 -4.15 -28.74 6.46
N GLN A 324 -4.68 -29.31 7.55
CA GLN A 324 -4.04 -29.17 8.87
C GLN A 324 -2.94 -30.23 9.01
N PRO A 325 -1.75 -29.88 9.53
CA PRO A 325 -0.79 -30.89 9.94
C PRO A 325 -1.38 -31.72 11.08
N ALA A 326 -1.15 -33.04 11.02
CA ALA A 326 -1.59 -34.01 11.99
C ALA A 326 -1.35 -33.50 13.42
N SER A 327 -2.44 -33.43 14.19
CA SER A 327 -2.48 -33.15 15.61
C SER A 327 -1.33 -33.83 16.36
N VAL A 328 -0.55 -33.03 17.09
CA VAL A 328 0.35 -33.47 18.15
C VAL A 328 -0.41 -34.45 19.04
N THR A 329 -0.01 -35.71 19.04
CA THR A 329 -0.48 -36.70 20.01
C THR A 329 -0.08 -36.22 21.40
N ASP A 330 -1.07 -35.74 22.13
CA ASP A 330 -1.08 -35.50 23.56
C ASP A 330 -0.65 -36.78 24.29
N ASN A 331 0.60 -36.82 24.76
CA ASN A 331 1.10 -37.90 25.58
C ASN A 331 0.59 -37.67 27.01
N GLY A 332 -0.37 -38.52 27.39
CA GLY A 332 -1.19 -38.37 28.59
C GLY A 332 -0.44 -38.10 29.88
N GLN A 333 -0.89 -37.07 30.59
CA GLN A 333 -0.72 -36.95 32.03
C GLN A 333 -1.73 -37.86 32.74
N ALA A 334 -1.25 -38.99 33.22
CA ALA A 334 -1.93 -39.78 34.23
C ALA A 334 -1.87 -39.05 35.58
N THR A 335 -3.06 -38.79 36.11
CA THR A 335 -3.36 -38.30 37.45
C THR A 335 -2.83 -39.21 38.56
N SER A 336 -2.23 -38.67 39.64
CA SER A 336 -2.62 -38.98 41.04
C SER A 336 -1.80 -38.22 42.10
N SER A 337 -2.48 -37.26 42.73
CA SER A 337 -2.62 -36.96 44.16
C SER A 337 -1.47 -37.16 45.17
N SER A 338 -1.14 -36.02 45.79
CA SER A 338 -0.60 -35.71 47.13
C SER A 338 -0.75 -36.75 48.26
N ASN A 339 0.30 -36.98 49.04
CA ASN A 339 0.46 -36.47 50.43
C ASN A 339 1.68 -37.05 51.18
N VAL A 340 2.55 -36.15 51.67
CA VAL A 340 3.05 -36.00 53.06
C VAL A 340 3.48 -37.27 53.84
N HIS A 341 4.76 -37.35 54.27
CA HIS A 341 5.22 -37.13 55.67
C HIS A 341 6.75 -37.34 55.88
N HIS A 342 7.35 -36.37 56.58
CA HIS A 342 8.47 -36.47 57.55
C HIS A 342 9.74 -37.31 57.29
N GLN A 343 10.92 -36.66 57.30
CA GLN A 343 11.76 -36.57 58.52
C GLN A 343 12.97 -35.63 58.36
N THR A 344 13.20 -34.85 59.42
CA THR A 344 14.25 -33.85 59.67
C THR A 344 15.47 -34.45 60.37
N SER A 345 16.69 -34.03 59.98
CA SER A 345 17.93 -33.92 60.79
C SER A 345 18.90 -33.04 59.97
N GLN A 346 19.30 -31.80 60.31
CA GLN A 346 20.08 -31.29 61.46
C GLN A 346 21.23 -32.25 61.84
N ASP A 347 22.52 -31.90 61.92
CA ASP A 347 23.18 -30.63 62.21
C ASP A 347 24.68 -30.67 61.82
N ALA A 348 25.22 -29.47 61.65
CA ALA A 348 26.52 -28.95 62.09
C ALA A 348 27.85 -29.72 61.88
N ASN A 349 28.65 -29.21 60.93
CA ASN A 349 29.91 -28.47 61.17
C ASN A 349 30.81 -28.89 62.38
N ASN A 350 32.01 -29.43 62.13
CA ASN A 350 33.25 -28.89 62.72
C ASN A 350 34.56 -29.37 62.04
N GLN A 351 35.53 -28.45 62.05
CA GLN A 351 36.93 -28.51 61.63
C GLN A 351 37.72 -29.65 62.30
N THR A 352 38.87 -30.05 61.73
CA THR A 352 40.21 -29.89 62.35
C THR A 352 41.33 -30.28 61.37
N LYS A 353 42.38 -29.47 61.37
CA LYS A 353 43.62 -29.55 60.59
C LYS A 353 44.59 -30.64 61.09
N ASN A 354 45.50 -30.98 60.16
CA ASN A 354 46.94 -31.18 60.34
C ASN A 354 47.53 -32.54 60.78
N ASN A 355 48.34 -33.03 59.83
CA ASN A 355 49.77 -33.38 59.93
C ASN A 355 50.21 -34.83 60.14
N GLN A 356 50.84 -35.28 59.04
CA GLN A 356 52.19 -35.85 58.93
C GLN A 356 52.42 -37.31 59.32
N ASN A 357 52.80 -38.08 58.29
CA ASN A 357 53.74 -39.17 58.36
C ASN A 357 54.90 -38.88 57.37
N ILE A 358 56.14 -38.78 57.91
CA ILE A 358 57.39 -39.46 57.47
C ILE A 358 57.89 -39.13 56.03
N VAL A 359 59.06 -38.54 55.75
CA VAL A 359 60.46 -38.65 56.25
C VAL A 359 61.14 -37.28 56.21
#